data_AF-A0A9R1VZ50-F1
#
_entry.id   AF-A0A9R1VZ50-F1
#
_cell.length_a   1.000
_cell.length_b   1.000
_cell.length_c   1.000
_cell.angle_alpha   90.00
_cell.angle_beta   90.00
_cell.angle_gamma   90.00
#
_symmetry.space_group_name_H-M   'P 1'
#
loop_
_entity.id
_entity.type
_entity.pdbx_description
1 polymer ?
#
loop_
_entity_poly.entity_id
_entity_poly.type
_entity_poly.pdbx_seq_one_letter_code
_entity_poly.pdbx_strand_id
1 'polypeptide(L)'
;MSFSYNDYEDSFTNLPIYLYNIQRANPHSYTYIKTNVMDRFELCFVAIRCVINAFIGCMLPVIFISSVPVAIDGNNNTTSIAFGVGVANSVNSYTWFLMRLKDAIGAGTEVVLITNMGDTIASCIGQVFPDAYHGYSSNSVLNYCQLRIGQSRNLDYLFFRVCKAYITQDFKQTFSKLSHGAQEVLHNIGHMKWARAYFPNIRWNVLNIKIPEFLMVLSVSQHNVPIITLMDVIVQHIQQTFAERCVMGDMNRHTCSCGKWRSLGITCGHALVAAPDMVQIYYRGDVFRTTYHTRNMNVVPPPSEWEIPKPLSAVLIPM
;
A
#
# COMPACT_ATOMS: atom_id res chain seq x y z
N MET A 1 -17.79 24.00 -23.89
CA MET A 1 -18.17 22.58 -23.86
C MET A 1 -17.94 22.07 -22.45
N SER A 2 -19.01 21.70 -21.74
CA SER A 2 -18.93 21.10 -20.42
C SER A 2 -18.48 19.64 -20.56
N PHE A 3 -17.25 19.32 -20.18
CA PHE A 3 -16.78 17.95 -20.11
C PHE A 3 -17.54 17.21 -19.00
N SER A 4 -18.29 16.17 -19.37
CA SER A 4 -18.92 15.25 -18.43
C SER A 4 -18.26 13.87 -18.63
N TYR A 5 -17.16 13.62 -17.90
CA TYR A 5 -16.44 12.32 -17.82
C TYR A 5 -17.21 11.26 -17.02
N ASN A 6 -18.53 11.47 -16.85
CA ASN A 6 -19.46 10.49 -16.31
C ASN A 6 -19.82 9.41 -17.34
N ASP A 7 -19.45 9.59 -18.61
CA ASP A 7 -19.62 8.56 -19.61
C ASP A 7 -18.39 7.63 -19.67
N TYR A 8 -18.66 6.33 -19.79
CA TYR A 8 -17.65 5.29 -19.74
C TYR A 8 -16.66 5.40 -20.90
N GLU A 9 -17.13 5.63 -22.13
CA GLU A 9 -16.26 5.66 -23.31
C GLU A 9 -15.40 6.92 -23.34
N ASP A 10 -16.01 8.07 -23.07
CA ASP A 10 -15.31 9.36 -23.00
C ASP A 10 -14.19 9.36 -21.95
N SER A 11 -14.31 8.55 -20.90
CA SER A 11 -13.30 8.47 -19.85
C SER A 11 -11.97 7.88 -20.32
N PHE A 12 -11.97 7.01 -21.33
CA PHE A 12 -10.73 6.48 -21.92
C PHE A 12 -10.08 7.52 -22.83
N THR A 13 -10.86 8.20 -23.67
CA THR A 13 -10.36 9.27 -24.55
C THR A 13 -9.73 10.40 -23.74
N ASN A 14 -10.30 10.74 -22.59
CA ASN A 14 -9.81 11.80 -21.70
C ASN A 14 -8.74 11.32 -20.71
N LEU A 15 -8.43 10.02 -20.63
CA LEU A 15 -7.46 9.47 -19.68
C LEU A 15 -6.07 10.13 -19.79
N PRO A 16 -5.49 10.33 -20.99
CA PRO A 16 -4.20 11.02 -21.11
C PRO A 16 -4.24 12.46 -20.59
N ILE A 17 -5.35 13.16 -20.78
CA ILE A 17 -5.56 14.54 -20.29
C ILE A 17 -5.60 14.53 -18.76
N TYR A 18 -6.33 13.59 -18.16
CA TYR A 18 -6.40 13.44 -16.71
C TYR A 18 -5.02 13.18 -16.09
N LEU A 19 -4.28 12.20 -16.62
CA LEU A 19 -2.95 11.86 -16.13
C LEU A 19 -1.96 13.02 -16.30
N TYR A 20 -2.04 13.74 -17.41
CA TYR A 20 -1.24 14.96 -17.62
C TYR A 20 -1.54 16.02 -16.55
N ASN A 21 -2.79 16.25 -16.20
CA ASN A 21 -3.14 17.22 -15.17
C ASN A 21 -2.76 16.75 -13.75
N ILE A 22 -2.74 15.43 -13.48
CA ILE A 22 -2.10 14.89 -12.26
C ILE A 22 -0.62 15.27 -12.23
N GLN A 23 0.12 15.07 -13.32
CA GLN A 23 1.54 15.39 -13.40
C GLN A 23 1.81 16.89 -13.32
N ARG A 24 0.95 17.73 -13.89
CA ARG A 24 1.05 19.20 -13.76
C ARG A 24 0.84 19.65 -12.33
N ALA A 25 -0.21 19.16 -11.67
CA ALA A 25 -0.48 19.48 -10.28
C ALA A 25 0.64 18.94 -9.38
N ASN A 26 1.11 17.72 -9.63
CA ASN A 26 2.13 17.05 -8.83
C ASN A 26 3.35 16.68 -9.72
N PRO A 27 4.29 17.61 -9.96
CA PRO A 27 5.44 17.40 -10.83
C PRO A 27 6.24 16.14 -10.50
N HIS A 28 6.78 15.51 -11.54
CA HIS A 28 7.56 14.27 -11.47
C HIS A 28 6.77 13.04 -10.97
N SER A 29 5.44 13.11 -10.91
CA SER A 29 4.61 11.93 -10.69
C SER A 29 4.73 10.96 -11.86
N TYR A 30 4.65 9.67 -11.56
CA TYR A 30 4.75 8.60 -12.53
C TYR A 30 3.36 8.23 -13.00
N THR A 31 3.07 8.47 -14.28
CA THR A 31 1.81 8.06 -14.90
C THR A 31 2.12 7.30 -16.17
N TYR A 32 1.54 6.12 -16.33
CA TYR A 32 1.75 5.29 -17.53
C TYR A 32 0.41 4.76 -18.02
N ILE A 33 0.24 4.77 -19.34
CA ILE A 33 -0.84 4.06 -20.04
C ILE A 33 -0.16 3.02 -20.92
N LYS A 34 -0.68 1.79 -20.88
CA LYS A 34 -0.33 0.74 -21.81
C LYS A 34 -1.51 0.52 -22.74
N THR A 35 -1.26 0.62 -24.04
CA THR A 35 -2.20 0.27 -25.10
C THR A 35 -1.72 -0.94 -25.87
N ASN A 36 -2.65 -1.61 -26.56
CA ASN A 36 -2.32 -2.60 -27.55
C ASN A 36 -1.96 -1.94 -28.90
N VAL A 37 -1.69 -2.76 -29.92
CA VAL A 37 -1.34 -2.29 -31.28
C VAL A 37 -2.44 -1.50 -32.00
N MET A 38 -3.66 -1.51 -31.48
CA MET A 38 -4.83 -0.79 -31.99
C MET A 38 -5.16 0.44 -31.13
N ASP A 39 -4.23 0.90 -30.28
CA ASP A 39 -4.42 2.02 -29.35
C ASP A 39 -5.54 1.81 -28.31
N ARG A 40 -5.99 0.56 -28.10
CA ARG A 40 -6.96 0.24 -27.05
C ARG A 40 -6.29 0.09 -25.71
N PHE A 41 -6.95 0.61 -24.69
CA PHE A 41 -6.52 0.52 -23.31
C PHE A 41 -6.26 -0.94 -22.87
N GLU A 42 -5.12 -1.18 -22.25
CA GLU A 42 -4.83 -2.43 -21.53
C GLU A 42 -4.64 -2.19 -20.04
N LEU A 43 -3.74 -1.27 -19.67
CA LEU A 43 -3.35 -1.02 -18.28
C LEU A 43 -3.09 0.48 -18.04
N CYS A 44 -3.29 0.95 -16.82
CA CYS A 44 -2.71 2.20 -16.35
C CYS A 44 -2.02 2.06 -15.00
N PHE A 45 -1.13 2.99 -14.72
CA PHE A 45 -0.42 3.11 -13.46
C PHE A 45 -0.28 4.59 -13.10
N VAL A 46 -0.47 4.90 -11.83
CA VAL A 46 -0.26 6.22 -11.24
C VAL A 46 0.47 6.05 -9.90
N ALA A 47 1.59 6.75 -9.74
CA ALA A 47 2.25 6.96 -8.46
C ALA A 47 2.64 8.43 -8.32
N ILE A 48 2.12 9.06 -7.27
CA ILE A 48 2.23 10.51 -7.08
C ILE A 48 3.54 10.81 -6.36
N ARG A 49 4.33 11.74 -6.89
CA ARG A 49 5.71 11.97 -6.44
C ARG A 49 5.81 12.25 -4.94
N CYS A 50 4.94 13.11 -4.40
CA CYS A 50 4.96 13.43 -2.97
C CYS A 50 4.71 12.20 -2.10
N VAL A 51 3.84 11.29 -2.54
CA VAL A 51 3.52 10.04 -1.83
C VAL A 51 4.69 9.07 -1.88
N ILE A 52 5.30 8.88 -3.04
CA ILE A 52 6.50 8.05 -3.20
C ILE A 52 7.64 8.59 -2.35
N ASN A 53 7.88 9.90 -2.38
CA ASN A 53 8.89 10.52 -1.55
C ASN A 53 8.57 10.30 -0.06
N ALA A 54 7.30 10.43 0.36
CA ALA A 54 6.88 10.16 1.73
C ALA A 54 7.12 8.71 2.14
N PHE A 55 6.82 7.76 1.24
CA PHE A 55 7.12 6.36 1.45
C PHE A 55 8.61 6.13 1.72
N ILE A 56 9.48 6.62 0.82
CA ILE A 56 10.94 6.47 0.92
C ILE A 56 11.51 7.20 2.16
N GLY A 57 10.93 8.35 2.52
CA GLY A 57 11.49 9.24 3.53
C GLY A 57 11.02 9.01 4.97
N CYS A 58 9.79 8.55 5.19
CA CYS A 58 9.25 8.45 6.56
C CYS A 58 8.31 7.27 6.83
N MET A 59 7.80 6.59 5.81
CA MET A 59 6.98 5.40 6.04
C MET A 59 7.89 4.20 6.29
N LEU A 60 7.34 3.17 6.92
CA LEU A 60 8.07 1.91 7.04
C LEU A 60 8.33 1.38 5.62
N PRO A 61 9.53 0.83 5.33
CA PRO A 61 9.89 0.25 4.03
C PRO A 61 9.21 -1.12 3.84
N VAL A 62 7.91 -1.17 4.11
CA VAL A 62 7.04 -2.34 4.01
C VAL A 62 5.86 -1.96 3.14
N ILE A 63 5.66 -2.72 2.06
CA ILE A 63 4.55 -2.54 1.14
C ILE A 63 3.67 -3.77 1.23
N PHE A 64 2.41 -3.56 1.61
CA PHE A 64 1.40 -4.60 1.47
C PHE A 64 0.75 -4.49 0.10
N ILE A 65 0.80 -5.56 -0.68
CA ILE A 65 0.26 -5.60 -2.02
C ILE A 65 -0.81 -6.69 -2.10
N SER A 66 -2.07 -6.26 -2.27
CA SER A 66 -3.15 -7.10 -2.79
C SER A 66 -3.63 -6.51 -4.12
N SER A 67 -4.77 -5.83 -4.14
CA SER A 67 -5.29 -5.10 -5.30
C SER A 67 -4.65 -3.73 -5.48
N VAL A 68 -4.28 -3.08 -4.37
CA VAL A 68 -3.64 -1.76 -4.35
C VAL A 68 -2.46 -1.80 -3.38
N PRO A 69 -1.25 -1.36 -3.76
CA PRO A 69 -0.11 -1.32 -2.87
C PRO A 69 -0.29 -0.22 -1.81
N VAL A 70 -0.24 -0.62 -0.54
CA VAL A 70 -0.33 0.29 0.61
C VAL A 70 0.91 0.19 1.48
N ALA A 71 1.35 1.33 1.99
CA ALA A 71 2.40 1.44 3.00
C ALA A 71 1.81 1.97 4.31
N ILE A 72 2.59 1.88 5.39
CA ILE A 72 2.20 2.43 6.70
C ILE A 72 3.24 3.40 7.23
N ASP A 73 2.76 4.48 7.84
CA ASP A 73 3.61 5.42 8.55
C ASP A 73 3.90 4.96 9.99
N GLY A 74 4.77 5.69 10.70
CA GLY A 74 5.09 5.42 12.11
C GLY A 74 3.90 5.52 13.07
N ASN A 75 2.76 6.08 12.64
CA ASN A 75 1.51 6.15 13.39
C ASN A 75 0.54 5.01 13.04
N ASN A 76 0.99 4.00 12.29
CA ASN A 76 0.20 2.88 11.77
C ASN A 76 -0.95 3.29 10.84
N ASN A 77 -0.92 4.50 10.28
CA ASN A 77 -1.90 4.88 9.27
C ASN A 77 -1.49 4.32 7.93
N THR A 78 -2.46 3.82 7.18
CA THR A 78 -2.23 3.21 5.88
C THR A 78 -2.44 4.22 4.76
N THR A 79 -1.67 4.11 3.69
CA THR A 79 -1.83 4.93 2.48
C THR A 79 -1.44 4.16 1.24
N SER A 80 -2.26 4.29 0.19
CA SER A 80 -1.89 3.80 -1.13
C SER A 80 -0.70 4.57 -1.68
N ILE A 81 0.34 3.87 -2.11
CA ILE A 81 1.56 4.49 -2.68
C ILE A 81 1.51 4.56 -4.21
N ALA A 82 0.68 3.72 -4.83
CA ALA A 82 0.43 3.69 -6.26
C ALA A 82 -0.92 3.03 -6.51
N PHE A 83 -1.54 3.31 -7.65
CA PHE A 83 -2.79 2.68 -8.07
C PHE A 83 -2.85 2.60 -9.59
N GLY A 84 -3.80 1.85 -10.11
CA GLY A 84 -3.93 1.62 -11.55
C GLY A 84 -5.08 0.68 -11.86
N VAL A 85 -5.38 0.56 -13.14
CA VAL A 85 -6.42 -0.33 -13.65
C VAL A 85 -5.77 -1.34 -14.59
N GLY A 86 -6.21 -2.58 -14.48
CA GLY A 86 -5.75 -3.65 -15.35
C GLY A 86 -6.59 -4.91 -15.18
N VAL A 87 -6.16 -5.99 -15.83
CA VAL A 87 -6.89 -7.27 -15.79
C VAL A 87 -6.62 -7.98 -14.46
N ALA A 88 -7.69 -8.28 -13.72
CA ALA A 88 -7.61 -9.03 -12.46
C ALA A 88 -7.02 -10.44 -12.68
N ASN A 89 -6.30 -10.97 -11.70
CA ASN A 89 -5.70 -12.31 -11.74
C ASN A 89 -4.76 -12.57 -12.92
N SER A 90 -4.23 -11.52 -13.57
CA SER A 90 -3.33 -11.65 -14.71
C SER A 90 -1.86 -11.43 -14.30
N VAL A 91 -1.03 -12.44 -14.54
CA VAL A 91 0.43 -12.36 -14.35
C VAL A 91 1.02 -11.20 -15.13
N ASN A 92 0.55 -10.96 -16.36
CA ASN A 92 1.03 -9.87 -17.20
C ASN A 92 0.68 -8.49 -16.60
N SER A 93 -0.56 -8.31 -16.11
CA SER A 93 -0.98 -7.07 -15.46
C SER A 93 -0.17 -6.80 -14.20
N TYR A 94 -0.02 -7.80 -13.33
CA TYR A 94 0.72 -7.65 -12.09
C TYR A 94 2.21 -7.42 -12.31
N THR A 95 2.83 -8.15 -13.23
CA THR A 95 4.25 -7.96 -13.57
C THR A 95 4.49 -6.54 -14.09
N TRP A 96 3.66 -6.08 -15.04
CA TRP A 96 3.79 -4.72 -15.57
C TRP A 96 3.59 -3.66 -14.47
N PHE A 97 2.56 -3.81 -13.63
CA PHE A 97 2.30 -2.89 -12.52
C PHE A 97 3.48 -2.85 -11.52
N LEU A 98 4.00 -4.01 -11.13
CA LEU A 98 5.14 -4.12 -10.22
C LEU A 98 6.41 -3.49 -10.83
N MET A 99 6.63 -3.61 -12.14
CA MET A 99 7.76 -2.95 -12.82
C MET A 99 7.64 -1.42 -12.72
N ARG A 100 6.46 -0.87 -13.00
CA ARG A 100 6.20 0.58 -12.86
C ARG A 100 6.32 1.05 -11.40
N LEU A 101 5.89 0.22 -10.44
CA LEU A 101 6.08 0.48 -9.02
C LEU A 101 7.57 0.52 -8.65
N LYS A 102 8.37 -0.42 -9.15
CA LYS A 102 9.83 -0.44 -8.96
C LYS A 102 10.50 0.81 -9.52
N ASP A 103 10.09 1.22 -10.72
CA ASP A 103 10.58 2.46 -11.36
C ASP A 103 10.24 3.70 -10.53
N ALA A 104 9.05 3.71 -9.92
CA ALA A 104 8.59 4.82 -9.09
C ALA A 104 9.37 4.93 -7.77
N ILE A 105 9.55 3.80 -7.08
CA ILE A 105 10.26 3.73 -5.80
C ILE A 105 11.78 3.92 -5.98
N GLY A 106 12.32 3.61 -7.16
CA GLY A 106 13.73 3.74 -7.49
C GLY A 106 14.48 2.41 -7.36
N ALA A 107 15.45 2.21 -8.27
CA ALA A 107 16.30 1.04 -8.26
C ALA A 107 17.18 1.01 -7.00
N GLY A 108 17.26 -0.15 -6.34
CA GLY A 108 18.09 -0.35 -5.15
C GLY A 108 17.43 0.01 -3.82
N THR A 109 16.20 0.55 -3.83
CA THR A 109 15.45 0.77 -2.58
C THR A 109 15.09 -0.58 -1.96
N GLU A 110 15.64 -0.86 -0.78
CA GLU A 110 15.33 -2.06 -0.03
C GLU A 110 13.91 -1.96 0.55
N VAL A 111 13.05 -2.89 0.14
CA VAL A 111 11.65 -2.96 0.60
C VAL A 111 11.27 -4.37 1.00
N VAL A 112 10.44 -4.48 2.03
CA VAL A 112 9.77 -5.72 2.40
C VAL A 112 8.39 -5.74 1.73
N LEU A 113 8.08 -6.80 1.01
CA LEU A 113 6.80 -6.99 0.34
C LEU A 113 5.96 -8.00 1.11
N ILE A 114 4.70 -7.66 1.37
CA ILE A 114 3.73 -8.54 2.02
C ILE A 114 2.53 -8.71 1.09
N THR A 115 2.13 -9.94 0.79
CA THR A 115 0.90 -10.23 0.01
C THR A 115 -0.03 -11.14 0.79
N ASN A 116 -1.26 -11.35 0.30
CA ASN A 116 -2.02 -12.50 0.77
C ASN A 116 -1.47 -13.79 0.13
N MET A 117 -1.64 -14.91 0.83
CA MET A 117 -1.42 -16.23 0.24
C MET A 117 -2.44 -16.53 -0.85
N GLY A 118 -1.96 -17.17 -1.91
CA GLY A 118 -2.79 -17.56 -3.06
C GLY A 118 -2.94 -16.46 -4.12
N ASP A 119 -2.56 -15.22 -3.82
CA ASP A 119 -2.61 -14.14 -4.79
C ASP A 119 -1.59 -14.38 -5.91
N THR A 120 -2.03 -14.26 -7.18
CA THR A 120 -1.18 -14.34 -8.37
C THR A 120 0.00 -13.34 -8.31
N ILE A 121 -0.16 -12.22 -7.61
CA ILE A 121 0.91 -11.23 -7.46
C ILE A 121 2.13 -11.77 -6.69
N ALA A 122 1.94 -12.74 -5.80
CA ALA A 122 3.01 -13.35 -5.04
C ALA A 122 4.05 -14.05 -5.93
N SER A 123 3.62 -14.64 -7.05
CA SER A 123 4.52 -15.27 -8.04
C SER A 123 5.21 -14.24 -8.95
N CYS A 124 4.62 -13.06 -9.12
CA CYS A 124 5.18 -11.96 -9.91
C CYS A 124 6.27 -11.20 -9.14
N ILE A 125 6.16 -11.12 -7.80
CA ILE A 125 7.16 -10.46 -6.95
C ILE A 125 8.56 -11.03 -7.15
N GLY A 126 8.71 -12.35 -7.19
CA GLY A 126 10.04 -12.98 -7.36
C GLY A 126 10.71 -12.64 -8.69
N GLN A 127 9.93 -12.29 -9.73
CA GLN A 127 10.45 -11.91 -11.04
C GLN A 127 10.89 -10.43 -11.08
N VAL A 128 10.11 -9.54 -10.46
CA VAL A 128 10.35 -8.09 -10.53
C VAL A 128 11.23 -7.58 -9.39
N PHE A 129 11.11 -8.17 -8.21
CA PHE A 129 11.84 -7.83 -7.00
C PHE A 129 12.61 -9.06 -6.46
N PRO A 130 13.59 -9.60 -7.20
CA PRO A 130 14.32 -10.79 -6.79
C PRO A 130 15.07 -10.62 -5.47
N ASP A 131 15.54 -9.40 -5.19
CA ASP A 131 16.30 -9.06 -3.99
C ASP A 131 15.41 -8.64 -2.80
N ALA A 132 14.10 -8.46 -3.01
CA ALA A 132 13.20 -8.02 -1.95
C ALA A 132 12.79 -9.18 -1.04
N TYR A 133 12.70 -8.91 0.24
CA TYR A 133 12.14 -9.85 1.19
C TYR A 133 10.62 -9.92 1.03
N HIS A 134 10.11 -11.11 0.73
CA HIS A 134 8.68 -11.32 0.52
C HIS A 134 8.09 -12.27 1.57
N GLY A 135 7.04 -11.81 2.27
CA GLY A 135 6.24 -12.59 3.21
C GLY A 135 4.74 -12.57 2.91
N TYR A 136 4.00 -13.41 3.62
CA TYR A 136 2.55 -13.46 3.58
C TYR A 136 1.94 -12.75 4.79
N SER A 137 0.77 -12.13 4.56
CA SER A 137 -0.11 -11.64 5.60
C SER A 137 -0.41 -12.72 6.62
N SER A 138 -0.24 -12.41 7.90
CA SER A 138 -0.62 -13.33 8.97
C SER A 138 -2.10 -13.72 8.90
N ASN A 139 -2.98 -12.82 8.45
CA ASN A 139 -4.40 -13.12 8.32
C ASN A 139 -4.65 -14.12 7.20
N SER A 140 -4.02 -13.95 6.04
CA SER A 140 -4.15 -14.90 4.92
C SER A 140 -3.60 -16.28 5.28
N VAL A 141 -2.54 -16.32 6.09
CA VAL A 141 -1.92 -17.57 6.56
C VAL A 141 -2.85 -18.28 7.54
N LEU A 142 -3.44 -17.54 8.49
CA LEU A 142 -4.43 -18.10 9.40
C LEU A 142 -5.64 -18.66 8.63
N ASN A 143 -6.18 -17.88 7.68
CA ASN A 143 -7.32 -18.30 6.87
C ASN A 143 -7.02 -19.58 6.09
N TYR A 144 -5.86 -19.66 5.44
CA TYR A 144 -5.43 -20.86 4.73
C TYR A 144 -5.30 -22.07 5.66
N CYS A 145 -4.77 -21.86 6.86
CA CYS A 145 -4.65 -22.89 7.88
C CYS A 145 -6.04 -23.40 8.31
N GLN A 146 -6.94 -22.48 8.67
CA GLN A 146 -8.32 -22.75 9.05
C GLN A 146 -9.12 -23.50 7.98
N LEU A 147 -8.91 -23.19 6.69
CA LEU A 147 -9.55 -23.89 5.59
C LEU A 147 -9.20 -25.39 5.53
N ARG A 148 -8.05 -25.79 6.09
CA ARG A 148 -7.58 -27.19 6.07
C ARG A 148 -7.86 -27.96 7.35
N ILE A 149 -7.80 -27.29 8.50
CA ILE A 149 -7.90 -27.94 9.82
C ILE A 149 -9.18 -27.58 10.58
N GLY A 150 -10.00 -26.69 10.03
CA GLY A 150 -11.15 -26.12 10.72
C GLY A 150 -10.80 -24.91 11.58
N GLN A 151 -11.81 -24.11 11.88
CA GLN A 151 -11.69 -22.93 12.72
C GLN A 151 -11.76 -23.31 14.21
N SER A 152 -10.91 -22.70 15.04
CA SER A 152 -11.06 -22.76 16.49
C SER A 152 -10.40 -21.56 17.16
N ARG A 153 -11.00 -21.07 18.27
CA ARG A 153 -10.41 -19.94 19.03
C ARG A 153 -8.99 -20.25 19.54
N ASN A 154 -8.72 -21.53 19.86
CA ASN A 154 -7.40 -21.95 20.32
C ASN A 154 -6.36 -21.88 19.20
N LEU A 155 -6.72 -22.27 17.97
CA LEU A 155 -5.87 -22.11 16.79
C LEU A 155 -5.51 -20.63 16.58
N ASP A 156 -6.50 -19.75 16.55
CA ASP A 156 -6.30 -18.32 16.29
C ASP A 156 -5.35 -17.70 17.34
N TYR A 157 -5.62 -17.99 18.61
CA TYR A 157 -4.82 -17.51 19.73
C TYR A 157 -3.36 -18.00 19.65
N LEU A 158 -3.15 -19.30 19.47
CA LEU A 158 -1.81 -19.88 19.40
C LEU A 158 -1.08 -19.43 18.13
N PHE A 159 -1.76 -19.36 16.99
CA PHE A 159 -1.20 -18.89 15.72
C PHE A 159 -0.67 -17.47 15.85
N PHE A 160 -1.45 -16.52 16.37
CA PHE A 160 -0.98 -15.14 16.51
C PHE A 160 0.15 -15.01 17.54
N ARG A 161 0.17 -15.83 18.59
CA ARG A 161 1.31 -15.88 19.53
C ARG A 161 2.59 -16.37 18.85
N VAL A 162 2.50 -17.46 18.09
CA VAL A 162 3.62 -18.02 17.31
C VAL A 162 4.11 -17.01 16.27
N CYS A 163 3.19 -16.42 15.51
CA CYS A 163 3.52 -15.47 14.43
C CYS A 163 4.24 -14.22 14.96
N LYS A 164 3.87 -13.74 16.16
CA LYS A 164 4.45 -12.56 16.83
C LYS A 164 5.72 -12.84 17.63
N ALA A 165 6.10 -14.11 17.83
CA ALA A 165 7.28 -14.46 18.63
C ALA A 165 8.54 -13.77 18.09
N TYR A 166 9.32 -13.17 18.99
CA TYR A 166 10.53 -12.42 18.65
C TYR A 166 11.71 -13.35 18.39
N ILE A 167 11.82 -14.42 19.18
CA ILE A 167 12.94 -15.36 19.15
C ILE A 167 12.45 -16.77 18.80
N THR A 168 13.36 -17.56 18.23
CA THR A 168 13.05 -18.92 17.76
C THR A 168 12.69 -19.87 18.89
N GLN A 169 13.18 -19.64 20.11
CA GLN A 169 12.83 -20.41 21.30
C GLN A 169 11.34 -20.26 21.65
N ASP A 170 10.84 -19.04 21.84
CA ASP A 170 9.44 -18.75 22.12
C ASP A 170 8.51 -19.24 21.01
N PHE A 171 8.96 -19.10 19.76
CA PHE A 171 8.28 -19.65 18.60
C PHE A 171 8.10 -21.16 18.78
N LYS A 172 9.19 -21.92 18.98
CA LYS A 172 9.16 -23.39 19.07
C LYS A 172 8.29 -23.86 20.22
N GLN A 173 8.40 -23.22 21.39
CA GLN A 173 7.58 -23.55 22.57
C GLN A 173 6.08 -23.32 22.35
N THR A 174 5.71 -22.30 21.59
CA THR A 174 4.30 -22.02 21.30
C THR A 174 3.80 -22.85 20.12
N PHE A 175 4.66 -23.10 19.12
CA PHE A 175 4.35 -23.87 17.92
C PHE A 175 4.03 -25.33 18.27
N SER A 176 4.76 -25.93 19.22
CA SER A 176 4.49 -27.29 19.68
C SER A 176 3.13 -27.48 20.37
N LYS A 177 2.48 -26.38 20.79
CA LYS A 177 1.14 -26.41 21.41
C LYS A 177 0.00 -26.41 20.39
N LEU A 178 0.29 -26.14 19.13
CA LEU A 178 -0.70 -26.26 18.05
C LEU A 178 -1.02 -27.74 17.79
N SER A 179 -2.18 -28.04 17.20
CA SER A 179 -2.48 -29.41 16.77
C SER A 179 -1.48 -29.87 15.71
N HIS A 180 -1.25 -31.19 15.60
CA HIS A 180 -0.31 -31.74 14.61
C HIS A 180 -0.64 -31.28 13.19
N GLY A 181 -1.91 -31.32 12.78
CA GLY A 181 -2.34 -30.84 11.46
C GLY A 181 -2.06 -29.35 11.23
N ALA A 182 -2.24 -28.51 12.26
CA ALA A 182 -1.90 -27.09 12.16
C ALA A 182 -0.39 -26.87 12.00
N GLN A 183 0.42 -27.62 12.76
CA GLN A 183 1.88 -27.58 12.65
C GLN A 183 2.34 -27.97 11.26
N GLU A 184 1.82 -29.06 10.71
CA GLU A 184 2.15 -29.55 9.37
C GLU A 184 1.82 -28.51 8.29
N VAL A 185 0.59 -27.97 8.30
CA VAL A 185 0.17 -26.95 7.33
C VAL A 185 1.06 -25.70 7.41
N LEU A 186 1.31 -25.19 8.61
CA LEU A 186 2.13 -23.98 8.82
C LEU A 186 3.60 -24.18 8.51
N HIS A 187 4.13 -25.39 8.75
CA HIS A 187 5.48 -25.78 8.39
C HIS A 187 5.67 -25.79 6.87
N ASN A 188 4.71 -26.37 6.14
CA ASN A 188 4.76 -26.48 4.68
C ASN A 188 4.71 -25.13 3.95
N ILE A 189 4.13 -24.08 4.57
CA ILE A 189 4.19 -22.71 4.04
C ILE A 189 5.61 -22.13 4.14
N GLY A 190 6.42 -22.62 5.07
CA GLY A 190 7.74 -22.10 5.39
C GLY A 190 7.70 -20.95 6.39
N HIS A 191 8.32 -21.13 7.55
CA HIS A 191 8.25 -20.16 8.66
C HIS A 191 8.77 -18.77 8.26
N MET A 192 9.78 -18.71 7.38
CA MET A 192 10.35 -17.45 6.87
C MET A 192 9.32 -16.56 6.14
N LYS A 193 8.20 -17.13 5.68
CA LYS A 193 7.17 -16.36 4.98
C LYS A 193 6.20 -15.64 5.89
N TRP A 194 6.01 -16.07 7.13
CA TRP A 194 4.92 -15.56 7.97
C TRP A 194 5.30 -15.34 9.43
N ALA A 195 6.26 -16.10 9.96
CA ALA A 195 6.69 -16.00 11.34
C ALA A 195 7.75 -14.91 11.50
N ARG A 196 7.57 -14.04 12.50
CA ARG A 196 8.54 -12.98 12.79
C ARG A 196 9.92 -13.53 13.12
N ALA A 197 10.00 -14.52 14.02
CA ALA A 197 11.26 -15.09 14.50
C ALA A 197 12.16 -15.69 13.39
N TYR A 198 11.60 -15.97 12.21
CA TYR A 198 12.32 -16.55 11.06
C TYR A 198 12.35 -15.60 9.86
N PHE A 199 11.71 -14.43 9.93
CA PHE A 199 11.70 -13.52 8.80
C PHE A 199 13.12 -12.96 8.63
N PRO A 200 13.70 -13.01 7.42
CA PRO A 200 15.13 -12.76 7.20
C PRO A 200 15.59 -11.30 7.40
N ASN A 201 14.67 -10.35 7.60
CA ASN A 201 14.99 -8.93 7.82
C ASN A 201 13.96 -8.24 8.74
N ILE A 202 14.12 -6.94 8.98
CA ILE A 202 13.24 -6.09 9.76
C ILE A 202 11.98 -5.80 8.94
N ARG A 203 10.95 -6.65 9.11
CA ARG A 203 9.57 -6.35 8.68
C ARG A 203 8.84 -5.36 9.58
N TRP A 204 9.55 -4.67 10.48
CA TRP A 204 9.02 -3.65 11.40
C TRP A 204 7.79 -4.07 12.22
N ASN A 205 7.71 -5.36 12.56
CA ASN A 205 6.56 -5.98 13.24
C ASN A 205 5.25 -5.92 12.44
N VAL A 206 5.33 -5.55 11.17
CA VAL A 206 4.20 -5.53 10.25
C VAL A 206 3.90 -6.97 9.87
N LEU A 207 2.84 -7.51 10.47
CA LEU A 207 2.37 -8.86 10.17
C LEU A 207 1.23 -8.87 9.17
N ASN A 208 0.46 -7.80 9.16
CA ASN A 208 -0.63 -7.55 8.26
C ASN A 208 -0.84 -6.03 8.19
N ILE A 209 -1.37 -5.55 7.07
CA ILE A 209 -1.79 -4.15 6.93
C ILE A 209 -3.28 -4.16 6.60
N LYS A 210 -4.06 -3.34 7.32
CA LYS A 210 -5.49 -3.20 7.04
C LYS A 210 -5.66 -2.26 5.84
N ILE A 211 -6.14 -2.79 4.73
CA ILE A 211 -6.51 -1.96 3.58
C ILE A 211 -7.83 -1.25 3.91
N PRO A 212 -7.92 0.08 3.67
CA PRO A 212 -9.18 0.80 3.75
C PRO A 212 -10.28 0.13 2.92
N GLU A 213 -11.48 -0.03 3.49
CA GLU A 213 -12.58 -0.77 2.87
C GLU A 213 -12.96 -0.24 1.49
N PHE A 214 -12.98 1.07 1.32
CA PHE A 214 -13.30 1.68 0.03
C PHE A 214 -12.31 1.28 -1.08
N LEU A 215 -11.00 1.10 -0.78
CA LEU A 215 -10.02 0.61 -1.77
C LEU A 215 -10.30 -0.85 -2.15
N MET A 216 -10.80 -1.65 -1.21
CA MET A 216 -11.23 -3.02 -1.52
C MET A 216 -12.44 -3.00 -2.46
N VAL A 217 -13.42 -2.14 -2.20
CA VAL A 217 -14.62 -2.00 -3.06
C VAL A 217 -14.23 -1.55 -4.48
N LEU A 218 -13.37 -0.54 -4.60
CA LEU A 218 -12.88 -0.05 -5.91
C LEU A 218 -12.08 -1.11 -6.68
N SER A 219 -11.49 -2.10 -5.98
CA SER A 219 -10.79 -3.20 -6.65
C SER A 219 -11.69 -4.29 -7.21
N VAL A 220 -12.97 -4.31 -6.79
CA VAL A 220 -13.96 -5.32 -7.19
C VAL A 220 -15.05 -4.73 -8.08
N SER A 221 -15.12 -3.41 -8.23
CA SER A 221 -16.14 -2.76 -9.07
C SER A 221 -16.01 -3.19 -10.53
N GLN A 222 -17.05 -3.80 -11.07
CA GLN A 222 -17.15 -4.20 -12.47
C GLN A 222 -18.39 -3.59 -13.12
N HIS A 223 -18.16 -3.12 -14.34
CA HIS A 223 -19.10 -2.65 -15.37
C HIS A 223 -19.44 -1.14 -15.34
N ASN A 224 -19.11 -0.47 -16.45
CA ASN A 224 -19.51 0.87 -16.88
C ASN A 224 -19.21 2.04 -15.91
N VAL A 225 -18.37 1.84 -14.89
CA VAL A 225 -17.85 2.98 -14.12
C VAL A 225 -16.72 3.64 -14.91
N PRO A 226 -16.79 4.95 -15.19
CA PRO A 226 -15.72 5.67 -15.88
C PRO A 226 -14.37 5.52 -15.18
N ILE A 227 -13.31 5.22 -15.94
CA ILE A 227 -11.98 4.95 -15.38
C ILE A 227 -11.42 6.15 -14.59
N ILE A 228 -11.68 7.35 -15.10
CA ILE A 228 -11.30 8.62 -14.45
C ILE A 228 -11.97 8.73 -13.07
N THR A 229 -13.26 8.42 -12.97
CA THR A 229 -13.99 8.47 -11.68
C THR A 229 -13.36 7.55 -10.65
N LEU A 230 -13.00 6.32 -11.01
CA LEU A 230 -12.35 5.37 -10.10
C LEU A 230 -11.00 5.91 -9.60
N MET A 231 -10.17 6.43 -10.50
CA MET A 231 -8.87 6.99 -10.14
C MET A 231 -9.02 8.26 -9.30
N ASP A 232 -9.99 9.11 -9.62
CA ASP A 232 -10.19 10.37 -8.93
C ASP A 232 -10.62 10.17 -7.47
N VAL A 233 -11.46 9.17 -7.19
CA VAL A 233 -11.79 8.78 -5.81
C VAL A 233 -10.53 8.38 -5.03
N ILE A 234 -9.60 7.64 -5.66
CA ILE A 234 -8.34 7.25 -5.02
C ILE A 234 -7.45 8.49 -4.79
N VAL A 235 -7.33 9.38 -5.78
CA VAL A 235 -6.56 10.63 -5.68
C VAL A 235 -7.10 11.52 -4.57
N GLN A 236 -8.41 11.73 -4.51
CA GLN A 236 -9.07 12.53 -3.48
C GLN A 236 -8.84 11.94 -2.09
N HIS A 237 -8.91 10.62 -1.93
CA HIS A 237 -8.61 9.97 -0.65
C HIS A 237 -7.16 10.18 -0.21
N ILE A 238 -6.20 10.05 -1.14
CA ILE A 238 -4.78 10.30 -0.84
C ILE A 238 -4.59 11.78 -0.46
N GLN A 239 -5.20 12.71 -1.19
CA GLN A 239 -5.14 14.15 -0.89
C GLN A 239 -5.68 14.46 0.51
N GLN A 240 -6.86 13.95 0.84
CA GLN A 240 -7.46 14.13 2.15
C GLN A 240 -6.56 13.56 3.25
N THR A 241 -6.03 12.34 3.04
CA THR A 241 -5.12 11.69 3.98
C THR A 241 -3.86 12.54 4.22
N PHE A 242 -3.27 13.12 3.17
CA PHE A 242 -2.10 13.99 3.28
C PHE A 242 -2.44 15.32 3.96
N ALA A 243 -3.58 15.92 3.64
CA ALA A 243 -4.04 17.17 4.26
C ALA A 243 -4.27 16.97 5.78
N GLU A 244 -4.97 15.91 6.18
CA GLU A 244 -5.19 15.56 7.58
C GLU A 244 -3.87 15.35 8.34
N ARG A 245 -2.90 14.66 7.72
CA ARG A 245 -1.58 14.41 8.32
C ARG A 245 -0.71 15.66 8.41
N CYS A 246 -0.81 16.57 7.43
CA CYS A 246 -0.15 17.87 7.48
C CYS A 246 -0.66 18.68 8.68
N VAL A 247 -1.98 18.76 8.87
CA VAL A 247 -2.59 19.42 10.04
C VAL A 247 -2.19 18.74 11.36
N MET A 248 -2.14 17.40 11.40
CA MET A 248 -1.67 16.68 12.59
C MET A 248 -0.19 16.95 12.90
N GLY A 249 0.64 17.13 11.89
CA GLY A 249 2.03 17.52 12.05
C GLY A 249 2.20 18.92 12.67
N ASP A 250 1.17 19.77 12.59
CA ASP A 250 1.16 21.17 13.07
C ASP A 250 0.77 21.31 14.57
N MET A 251 0.89 20.23 15.35
CA MET A 251 0.41 20.22 16.73
C MET A 251 1.35 20.91 17.73
N ASN A 252 1.42 22.24 17.64
CA ASN A 252 1.65 23.14 18.77
C ASN A 252 0.49 23.12 19.81
N ARG A 253 -0.45 22.16 19.70
CA ARG A 253 -1.70 22.10 20.48
C ARG A 253 -1.73 21.06 21.60
N HIS A 254 -0.69 20.23 21.76
CA HIS A 254 -0.63 19.28 22.89
C HIS A 254 -1.87 18.35 22.94
N THR A 255 -2.28 17.78 21.80
CA THR A 255 -3.46 16.90 21.73
C THR A 255 -3.14 15.62 20.96
N CYS A 256 -3.62 14.46 21.44
CA CYS A 256 -3.59 13.19 20.71
C CYS A 256 -5.03 12.70 20.56
N SER A 257 -5.37 12.09 19.41
CA SER A 257 -6.65 11.39 19.19
C SER A 257 -6.91 10.28 20.23
N CYS A 258 -5.85 9.77 20.85
CA CYS A 258 -5.87 8.78 21.91
C CYS A 258 -6.10 9.33 23.33
N GLY A 259 -6.14 10.65 23.54
CA GLY A 259 -6.42 11.31 24.83
C GLY A 259 -5.36 11.18 25.94
N LYS A 260 -4.39 10.27 25.82
CA LYS A 260 -3.38 9.95 26.85
C LYS A 260 -2.51 11.12 27.32
N TRP A 261 -2.24 12.07 26.44
CA TRP A 261 -1.47 13.28 26.77
C TRP A 261 -2.18 14.17 27.79
N ARG A 262 -3.52 14.25 27.70
CA ARG A 262 -4.34 15.13 28.53
C ARG A 262 -4.58 14.59 29.94
N SER A 263 -4.53 13.27 30.13
CA SER A 263 -4.89 12.62 31.39
C SER A 263 -3.71 12.31 32.31
N LEU A 264 -2.50 12.10 31.77
CA LEU A 264 -1.37 11.57 32.54
C LEU A 264 -0.10 12.40 32.41
N GLY A 265 -0.06 13.43 31.55
CA GLY A 265 1.18 14.17 31.25
C GLY A 265 2.26 13.32 30.56
N ILE A 266 1.92 12.09 30.15
CA ILE A 266 2.83 11.13 29.53
C ILE A 266 2.49 11.05 28.05
N THR A 267 3.51 11.22 27.23
CA THR A 267 3.45 11.13 25.78
C THR A 267 3.08 9.68 25.35
N CYS A 268 1.96 9.45 24.67
CA CYS A 268 1.56 8.13 24.16
C CYS A 268 2.51 7.58 23.08
N GLY A 269 3.08 6.38 23.19
CA GLY A 269 4.03 5.84 22.19
C GLY A 269 5.31 6.67 21.98
N HIS A 270 5.43 7.75 22.75
CA HIS A 270 6.37 8.84 22.60
C HIS A 270 7.35 8.84 23.79
N ALA A 271 7.66 7.66 24.36
CA ALA A 271 8.89 7.43 25.12
C ALA A 271 10.18 7.67 24.28
N LEU A 272 10.06 8.46 23.21
CA LEU A 272 11.02 9.00 22.26
C LEU A 272 11.84 10.16 22.83
N VAL A 273 11.45 10.74 23.97
CA VAL A 273 12.16 11.90 24.55
C VAL A 273 13.38 11.49 25.40
N ALA A 274 13.53 10.20 25.75
CA ALA A 274 14.64 9.77 26.60
C ALA A 274 15.93 9.41 25.83
N ALA A 275 15.84 9.09 24.53
CA ALA A 275 17.00 8.75 23.69
C ALA A 275 16.63 8.82 22.19
N PRO A 276 16.66 10.02 21.56
CA PRO A 276 16.31 10.17 20.14
C PRO A 276 17.16 9.31 19.20
N ASP A 277 18.37 8.92 19.61
CA ASP A 277 19.28 8.05 18.86
C ASP A 277 18.92 6.55 18.92
N MET A 278 18.00 6.17 19.82
CA MET A 278 17.55 4.78 19.96
C MET A 278 16.21 4.51 19.27
N VAL A 279 15.59 5.53 18.66
CA VAL A 279 14.31 5.36 17.98
C VAL A 279 14.51 5.38 16.49
N GLN A 280 14.03 4.30 15.88
CA GLN A 280 14.12 4.07 14.45
C GLN A 280 13.48 5.22 13.68
N ILE A 281 14.15 5.64 12.60
CA ILE A 281 13.89 6.93 11.92
C ILE A 281 12.43 7.14 11.53
N TYR A 282 11.74 6.06 11.13
CA TYR A 282 10.34 6.06 10.69
C TYR A 282 9.31 6.36 11.79
N TYR A 283 9.70 6.24 13.06
CA TYR A 283 8.85 6.57 14.22
C TYR A 283 9.17 7.96 14.80
N ARG A 284 10.15 8.69 14.25
CA ARG A 284 10.52 10.00 14.77
C ARG A 284 9.56 11.09 14.26
N GLY A 285 9.04 11.90 15.19
CA GLY A 285 8.02 12.92 14.89
C GLY A 285 8.52 14.10 14.05
N ASP A 286 9.82 14.42 14.09
CA ASP A 286 10.48 15.38 13.19
C ASP A 286 10.53 14.87 11.75
N VAL A 287 10.84 13.59 11.52
CA VAL A 287 10.84 12.95 10.20
C VAL A 287 9.42 12.90 9.62
N PHE A 288 8.43 12.53 10.45
CA PHE A 288 7.01 12.57 10.09
C PHE A 288 6.58 13.99 9.68
N ARG A 289 6.85 14.99 10.54
CA ARG A 289 6.47 16.39 10.29
C ARG A 289 7.14 16.94 9.04
N THR A 290 8.45 16.79 8.92
CA THR A 290 9.20 17.23 7.74
C THR A 290 8.56 16.64 6.49
N THR A 291 8.22 15.35 6.50
CA THR A 291 7.67 14.68 5.33
C THR A 291 6.29 15.17 4.94
N TYR A 292 5.33 15.28 5.87
CA TYR A 292 3.96 15.69 5.51
C TYR A 292 3.80 17.21 5.38
N HIS A 293 4.57 18.03 6.11
CA HIS A 293 4.54 19.49 5.99
C HIS A 293 5.26 20.01 4.76
N THR A 294 6.42 19.44 4.40
CA THR A 294 7.18 19.92 3.23
C THR A 294 6.69 19.33 1.92
N ARG A 295 5.82 18.31 1.96
CA ARG A 295 5.38 17.55 0.78
C ARG A 295 3.86 17.52 0.69
N ASN A 296 3.26 18.72 0.68
CA ASN A 296 1.83 18.83 0.46
C ASN A 296 1.48 18.26 -0.90
N MET A 297 0.48 17.39 -0.94
CA MET A 297 -0.03 16.89 -2.21
C MET A 297 -0.89 17.98 -2.83
N ASN A 298 -0.56 18.39 -4.05
CA ASN A 298 -1.34 19.42 -4.72
C ASN A 298 -2.67 18.85 -5.20
N VAL A 299 -3.72 19.66 -5.05
CA VAL A 299 -5.05 19.33 -5.55
C VAL A 299 -5.00 19.28 -7.07
N VAL A 300 -5.56 18.21 -7.63
CA VAL A 300 -5.72 18.09 -9.09
C VAL A 300 -6.87 19.02 -9.47
N PRO A 301 -6.67 19.94 -10.43
CA PRO A 301 -7.70 20.91 -10.77
C PRO A 301 -8.98 20.22 -11.26
N PRO A 302 -10.15 20.86 -11.08
CA PRO A 302 -11.39 20.34 -11.60
C PRO A 302 -11.33 20.29 -13.13
N PRO A 303 -12.15 19.45 -13.78
CA PRO A 303 -11.96 19.18 -15.19
C PRO A 303 -12.28 20.34 -16.14
N SER A 304 -13.04 21.32 -15.66
CA SER A 304 -13.24 22.61 -16.34
C SER A 304 -11.94 23.41 -16.52
N GLU A 305 -10.90 23.10 -15.74
CA GLU A 305 -9.60 23.78 -15.71
C GLU A 305 -8.46 22.91 -16.26
N TRP A 306 -8.77 21.74 -16.82
CA TRP A 306 -7.76 20.85 -17.36
C TRP A 306 -7.10 21.44 -18.61
N GLU A 307 -5.77 21.44 -18.59
CA GLU A 307 -5.01 21.70 -19.82
C GLU A 307 -4.96 20.45 -20.68
N ILE A 308 -5.07 20.65 -21.99
CA ILE A 308 -5.03 19.58 -22.98
C ILE A 308 -3.63 19.56 -23.60
N PRO A 309 -2.81 18.54 -23.34
CA PRO A 309 -1.46 18.46 -23.90
C PRO A 309 -1.52 18.22 -25.42
N LYS A 310 -0.52 18.72 -26.15
CA LYS A 310 -0.33 18.46 -27.59
C LYS A 310 1.06 17.85 -27.84
N PRO A 311 1.19 16.78 -28.65
CA PRO A 311 0.09 16.01 -29.26
C PRO A 311 -0.66 15.14 -28.23
N LEU A 312 -1.95 14.92 -28.47
CA LEU A 312 -2.77 14.02 -27.68
C LEU A 312 -2.91 12.68 -28.41
N SER A 313 -2.43 11.60 -27.79
CA SER A 313 -2.72 10.25 -28.27
C SER A 313 -4.05 9.80 -27.68
N ALA A 314 -5.08 9.65 -28.51
CA ALA A 314 -6.37 9.12 -28.05
C ALA A 314 -6.21 7.67 -27.61
N VAL A 315 -6.82 7.30 -26.48
CA VAL A 315 -6.85 5.92 -25.99
C VAL A 315 -8.24 5.39 -26.23
N LEU A 316 -8.34 4.32 -27.01
CA LEU A 316 -9.61 3.66 -27.30
C LEU A 316 -10.04 2.76 -26.14
N ILE A 317 -11.34 2.51 -26.04
CA ILE A 317 -11.91 1.59 -25.06
C ILE A 317 -11.27 0.18 -25.16
N PRO A 318 -11.15 -0.54 -24.03
CA PRO A 318 -10.66 -1.91 -24.03
C PRO A 318 -11.53 -2.81 -24.93
N MET A 319 -10.97 -3.94 -25.38
CA MET A 319 -11.71 -4.95 -26.16
C MET A 319 -12.77 -5.65 -25.33
#